data_AF-A0A6B0XZR4-F1
#
_entry.id   AF-A0A6B0XZR4-F1
#
_cell.length_a   1.000
_cell.length_b   1.000
_cell.length_c   1.000
_cell.angle_alpha   90.00
_cell.angle_beta   90.00
_cell.angle_gamma   90.00
#
_symmetry.space_group_name_H-M   'P 1'
#
loop_
_entity.id
_entity.type
_entity.pdbx_description
1 polymer ?
#
loop_
_entity_poly.entity_id
_entity_poly.type
_entity_poly.pdbx_seq_one_letter_code
_entity_poly.pdbx_strand_id
1 'polypeptide(L)'
;MTDQERTESSPESGVQSGVDRLVYWLALTLVIAGLMNVTPAIPGWDDFWKGVSGNEFFKIRRFPTEWLYPIVFFWMMVIVAFKHSMWRSWIEGSPVRRKMGLFLDAALVLAGLAISLSYLIELEAVCLIDVFTGDRARLMAEVLQAEIEYAKLLGLPIPDSADDPACLNTTGDWLPLILFGAVVVFLAYNIKVWGLPLVLVSILIATYTFGTVMNWYFFGAEDQNKYLVTILSSEETRSLVSGREFVRDALVNNTAGLLGRFINVLMLLVFPYIILGALFGKCAGGQALIKLAFSATRKLRGGPAHAAVVSSAMFGTITGGPVVNVLSTGVLTIPMMLKRGFSKVFAGGVEASASSGGSIMPPIMG
;
A
#
# COMPACT_ATOMS: atom_id res chain seq x y z
N MET A 1 5.11 44.95 -10.25
CA MET A 1 4.02 45.42 -9.38
C MET A 1 2.77 44.63 -9.73
N THR A 2 2.52 43.56 -8.97
CA THR A 2 1.21 43.01 -8.60
C THR A 2 1.51 41.81 -7.68
N ASP A 3 1.17 42.00 -6.40
CA ASP A 3 1.45 41.14 -5.26
C ASP A 3 0.55 39.89 -5.24
N GLN A 4 1.01 38.75 -5.79
CA GLN A 4 0.25 37.49 -5.61
C GLN A 4 1.03 36.16 -5.61
N GLU A 5 2.37 36.14 -5.60
CA GLU A 5 3.15 34.88 -5.57
C GLU A 5 4.15 34.81 -4.40
N ARG A 6 3.73 35.23 -3.20
CA ARG A 6 4.56 35.17 -1.99
C ARG A 6 3.99 34.29 -0.88
N THR A 7 3.64 33.06 -1.22
CA THR A 7 3.46 31.98 -0.24
C THR A 7 3.89 30.67 -0.91
N GLU A 8 4.73 29.88 -0.22
CA GLU A 8 5.36 28.62 -0.65
C GLU A 8 6.76 28.70 -1.29
N SER A 9 7.67 29.40 -0.63
CA SER A 9 9.09 28.99 -0.62
C SER A 9 9.81 29.57 0.60
N SER A 10 9.51 29.03 1.78
CA SER A 10 10.43 29.07 2.92
C SER A 10 10.84 27.61 3.21
N PRO A 11 12.14 27.29 3.29
CA PRO A 11 12.54 26.09 4.00
C PRO A 11 12.25 26.38 5.47
N GLU A 12 11.12 25.92 5.99
CA GLU A 12 10.86 25.99 7.42
C GLU A 12 11.91 25.17 8.14
N SER A 13 12.96 25.85 8.63
CA SER A 13 13.73 25.46 9.79
C SER A 13 12.86 25.64 11.06
N GLY A 14 11.66 25.08 11.03
CA GLY A 14 10.64 25.16 12.08
C GLY A 14 10.80 24.02 13.06
N VAL A 15 10.67 24.33 14.35
CA VAL A 15 10.61 23.36 15.45
C VAL A 15 9.63 22.24 15.05
N GLN A 16 10.12 21.02 14.84
CA GLN A 16 9.27 19.86 14.56
C GLN A 16 8.16 19.79 15.61
N SER A 17 6.90 19.83 15.15
CA SER A 17 5.75 19.63 16.02
C SER A 17 5.90 18.29 16.73
N GLY A 18 5.37 18.15 17.95
CA GLY A 18 5.36 16.87 18.67
C GLY A 18 4.78 15.72 17.82
N VAL A 19 3.87 16.03 16.90
CA VAL A 19 3.31 15.05 15.96
C VAL A 19 4.24 14.72 14.80
N ASP A 20 5.08 15.64 14.33
CA ASP A 20 6.06 15.31 13.28
C ASP A 20 7.09 14.32 13.82
N ARG A 21 7.48 14.47 15.10
CA ARG A 21 8.32 13.49 15.80
C ARG A 21 7.61 12.15 15.95
N LEU A 22 6.35 12.15 16.34
CA LEU A 22 5.55 10.92 16.46
C LEU A 22 5.42 10.21 15.11
N VAL A 23 5.08 10.92 14.04
CA VAL A 23 5.01 10.40 12.67
C VAL A 23 6.35 9.85 12.22
N TYR A 24 7.45 10.54 12.54
CA TYR A 24 8.80 10.05 12.25
C TYR A 24 9.07 8.71 12.92
N TRP A 25 8.80 8.58 14.22
CA TRP A 25 9.01 7.34 14.95
C TRP A 25 8.09 6.20 14.49
N LEU A 26 6.83 6.51 14.17
CA LEU A 26 5.89 5.53 13.59
C LEU A 26 6.33 5.05 12.21
N ALA A 27 6.81 5.95 11.35
CA ALA A 27 7.32 5.59 10.03
C ALA A 27 8.63 4.80 10.13
N LEU A 28 9.52 5.20 11.05
CA LEU A 28 10.80 4.52 11.27
C LEU A 28 10.58 3.09 11.77
N THR A 29 9.68 2.90 12.73
CA THR A 29 9.33 1.55 13.24
C THR A 29 8.72 0.69 12.15
N LEU A 30 7.85 1.24 11.30
CA LEU A 30 7.30 0.52 10.15
C LEU A 30 8.39 0.07 9.17
N VAL A 31 9.35 0.97 8.88
CA VAL A 31 10.49 0.69 8.02
C VAL A 31 11.38 -0.40 8.62
N ILE A 32 11.68 -0.34 9.92
CA ILE A 32 12.47 -1.37 10.62
C ILE A 32 11.74 -2.71 10.60
N ALA A 33 10.43 -2.73 10.83
CA ALA A 33 9.62 -3.95 10.74
C ALA A 33 9.66 -4.57 9.34
N GLY A 34 9.53 -3.74 8.28
CA GLY A 34 9.69 -4.17 6.90
C GLY A 34 11.09 -4.74 6.62
N LEU A 35 12.15 -4.06 7.05
CA LEU A 35 13.52 -4.53 6.89
C LEU A 35 13.77 -5.86 7.59
N MET A 36 13.30 -6.01 8.85
CA MET A 36 13.39 -7.27 9.60
C MET A 36 12.69 -8.41 8.86
N ASN A 37 11.51 -8.15 8.28
CA ASN A 37 10.76 -9.14 7.52
C ASN A 37 11.51 -9.62 6.26
N VAL A 38 12.27 -8.72 5.61
CA VAL A 38 13.02 -8.99 4.37
C VAL A 38 14.45 -9.50 4.64
N THR A 39 14.87 -9.63 5.91
CA THR A 39 16.24 -10.08 6.22
C THR A 39 16.55 -11.45 5.60
N PRO A 40 17.70 -11.60 4.91
CA PRO A 40 18.10 -12.86 4.30
C PRO A 40 18.36 -13.93 5.37
N ALA A 41 18.32 -15.19 4.94
CA ALA A 41 18.60 -16.33 5.81
C ALA A 41 20.09 -16.45 6.12
N ILE A 42 20.53 -15.75 7.16
CA ILE A 42 21.86 -15.94 7.73
C ILE A 42 21.79 -17.19 8.63
N PRO A 43 22.61 -18.24 8.35
CA PRO A 43 22.67 -19.42 9.20
C PRO A 43 22.97 -19.06 10.66
N GLY A 44 22.23 -19.62 11.62
CA GLY A 44 22.40 -19.39 13.06
C GLY A 44 21.86 -18.05 13.59
N TRP A 45 21.33 -17.17 12.74
CA TRP A 45 20.77 -15.88 13.19
C TRP A 45 19.51 -16.06 14.03
N ASP A 46 18.58 -16.92 13.60
CA ASP A 46 17.37 -17.20 14.37
C ASP A 46 17.70 -17.87 15.71
N ASP A 47 18.68 -18.78 15.71
CA ASP A 47 19.11 -19.51 16.91
C ASP A 47 19.85 -18.60 17.90
N PHE A 48 20.66 -17.66 17.42
CA PHE A 48 21.28 -16.62 18.25
C PHE A 48 20.22 -15.84 19.03
N TRP A 49 19.17 -15.41 18.35
CA TRP A 49 18.12 -14.61 18.97
C TRP A 49 17.16 -15.42 19.85
N LYS A 50 16.91 -16.69 19.52
CA LYS A 50 16.25 -17.62 20.44
C LYS A 50 17.07 -17.82 21.72
N GLY A 51 18.40 -17.94 21.59
CA GLY A 51 19.32 -18.04 22.72
C GLY A 51 19.36 -16.77 23.59
N VAL A 52 19.28 -15.59 22.99
CA VAL A 52 19.25 -14.29 23.71
C VAL A 52 17.90 -14.03 24.37
N SER A 53 16.79 -14.38 23.71
CA SER A 53 15.43 -14.13 24.22
C SER A 53 14.93 -15.19 25.20
N GLY A 54 15.53 -16.39 25.20
CA GLY A 54 15.07 -17.52 26.01
C GLY A 54 13.73 -18.09 25.58
N ASN A 55 13.20 -17.69 24.42
CA ASN A 55 11.91 -18.15 23.90
C ASN A 55 12.09 -18.82 22.53
N GLU A 56 11.78 -20.11 22.44
CA GLU A 56 11.92 -20.91 21.21
C GLU A 56 11.00 -20.43 20.07
N PHE A 57 9.91 -19.73 20.40
CA PHE A 57 8.94 -19.20 19.44
C PHE A 57 9.30 -17.80 18.92
N PHE A 58 10.37 -17.19 19.42
CA PHE A 58 10.79 -15.87 18.97
C PHE A 58 11.35 -15.93 17.54
N LYS A 59 10.57 -15.43 16.58
CA LYS A 59 10.98 -15.26 15.18
C LYS A 59 11.20 -13.77 14.90
N ILE A 60 12.37 -13.44 14.35
CA ILE A 60 12.75 -12.06 14.02
C ILE A 60 12.50 -11.71 12.56
N ARG A 61 12.37 -12.72 11.70
CA ARG A 61 12.21 -12.57 10.25
C ARG A 61 11.09 -13.45 9.74
N ARG A 62 10.55 -13.09 8.57
CA ARG A 62 9.42 -13.79 7.93
C ARG A 62 8.24 -13.94 8.89
N PHE A 63 7.70 -12.80 9.33
CA PHE A 63 6.51 -12.81 10.15
C PHE A 63 5.34 -13.43 9.35
N PRO A 64 4.41 -14.14 10.01
CA PRO A 64 3.21 -14.65 9.37
C PRO A 64 2.46 -13.53 8.64
N THR A 65 2.26 -13.67 7.34
CA THR A 65 1.69 -12.63 6.48
C THR A 65 0.23 -12.32 6.81
N GLU A 66 -0.47 -13.33 7.32
CA GLU A 66 -1.86 -13.29 7.77
C GLU A 66 -2.07 -12.21 8.85
N TRP A 67 -1.09 -12.04 9.73
CA TRP A 67 -1.13 -11.05 10.81
C TRP A 67 -0.40 -9.77 10.44
N LEU A 68 0.74 -9.89 9.76
CA LEU A 68 1.58 -8.76 9.43
C LEU A 68 0.89 -7.77 8.48
N TYR A 69 0.23 -8.27 7.43
CA TYR A 69 -0.38 -7.43 6.41
C TYR A 69 -1.48 -6.49 6.92
N PRO A 70 -2.50 -6.97 7.66
CA PRO A 70 -3.54 -6.10 8.19
C PRO A 70 -2.99 -5.10 9.22
N ILE A 71 -2.00 -5.48 10.03
CA ILE A 71 -1.36 -4.59 11.00
C ILE A 71 -0.62 -3.47 10.28
N VAL A 72 0.17 -3.80 9.26
CA VAL A 72 0.93 -2.81 8.50
C VAL A 72 0.04 -1.89 7.70
N PHE A 73 -1.03 -2.41 7.09
CA PHE A 73 -2.00 -1.57 6.40
C PHE A 73 -2.64 -0.56 7.35
N PHE A 74 -3.10 -1.01 8.52
CA PHE A 74 -3.67 -0.11 9.54
C PHE A 74 -2.65 0.92 10.03
N TRP A 75 -1.42 0.49 10.30
CA TRP A 75 -0.33 1.36 10.72
C TRP A 75 -0.03 2.44 9.68
N MET A 76 -0.03 2.08 8.39
CA MET A 76 0.13 3.04 7.29
C MET A 76 -1.01 4.06 7.28
N MET A 77 -2.27 3.65 7.50
CA MET A 77 -3.40 4.57 7.56
C MET A 77 -3.27 5.57 8.71
N VAL A 78 -2.81 5.11 9.87
CA VAL A 78 -2.53 5.98 11.03
C VAL A 78 -1.45 7.01 10.70
N ILE A 79 -0.35 6.59 10.05
CA ILE A 79 0.71 7.52 9.62
C ILE A 79 0.15 8.57 8.64
N VAL A 80 -0.65 8.14 7.66
CA VAL A 80 -1.24 9.04 6.65
C VAL A 80 -2.22 10.03 7.28
N ALA A 81 -3.04 9.57 8.23
CA ALA A 81 -3.96 10.41 9.00
C ALA A 81 -3.21 11.50 9.77
N PHE A 82 -2.12 11.15 10.45
CA PHE A 82 -1.34 12.15 11.19
C PHE A 82 -0.56 13.11 10.28
N LYS A 83 0.07 12.59 9.21
CA LYS A 83 0.94 13.38 8.32
C LYS A 83 0.15 14.31 7.42
N HIS A 84 -0.97 13.86 6.87
CA HIS A 84 -1.80 14.61 5.94
C HIS A 84 -3.13 15.09 6.55
N SER A 85 -3.24 15.13 7.88
CA SER A 85 -4.46 15.49 8.63
C SER A 85 -5.23 16.67 8.04
N MET A 86 -6.48 16.43 7.66
CA MET A 86 -7.43 17.44 7.18
C MET A 86 -7.81 18.43 8.26
N TRP A 87 -7.90 17.98 9.51
CA TRP A 87 -8.15 18.85 10.65
C TRP A 87 -7.13 19.99 10.73
N ARG A 88 -5.83 19.67 10.61
CA ARG A 88 -4.74 20.65 10.70
C ARG A 88 -4.78 21.66 9.56
N SER A 89 -5.03 21.20 8.34
CA SER A 89 -5.09 22.09 7.18
C SER A 89 -6.29 23.05 7.21
N TRP A 90 -7.37 22.67 7.90
CA TRP A 90 -8.60 23.46 7.95
C TRP A 90 -8.81 24.12 9.32
N ILE A 91 -7.74 24.28 10.09
CA ILE A 91 -7.81 24.81 11.46
C ILE A 91 -8.26 26.27 11.50
N GLU A 92 -7.90 27.05 10.47
CA GLU A 92 -8.28 28.45 10.28
C GLU A 92 -9.67 28.62 9.61
N GLY A 93 -10.32 27.51 9.25
CA GLY A 93 -11.63 27.52 8.61
C GLY A 93 -12.81 27.66 9.57
N SER A 94 -14.03 27.58 9.02
CA SER A 94 -15.26 27.58 9.83
C SER A 94 -15.29 26.39 10.80
N PRO A 95 -15.98 26.50 11.95
CA PRO A 95 -16.07 25.40 12.93
C PRO A 95 -16.65 24.11 12.32
N VAL A 96 -17.52 24.24 11.31
CA VAL A 96 -18.07 23.10 10.55
C VAL A 96 -16.98 22.43 9.70
N ARG A 97 -16.19 23.19 8.95
CA ARG A 97 -15.07 22.64 8.17
C ARG A 97 -14.04 21.97 9.07
N ARG A 98 -13.76 22.56 10.23
CA ARG A 98 -12.87 21.96 11.23
C ARG A 98 -13.40 20.60 11.67
N LYS A 99 -14.65 20.51 12.14
CA LYS A 99 -15.29 19.23 12.53
C LYS A 99 -15.29 18.20 11.39
N MET A 100 -15.55 18.64 10.16
CA MET A 100 -15.50 17.78 8.98
C MET A 100 -14.10 17.22 8.72
N GLY A 101 -13.05 18.03 8.92
CA GLY A 101 -11.67 17.57 8.84
C GLY A 101 -11.33 16.49 9.89
N LEU A 102 -11.80 16.66 11.13
CA LEU A 102 -11.65 15.63 12.18
C LEU A 102 -12.34 14.32 11.77
N PHE A 103 -13.57 14.46 11.26
CA PHE A 103 -14.40 13.34 10.87
C PHE A 103 -13.72 12.54 9.76
N LEU A 104 -13.16 13.20 8.74
CA LEU A 104 -12.45 12.53 7.65
C LEU A 104 -11.15 11.85 8.13
N ASP A 105 -10.39 12.49 9.01
CA ASP A 105 -9.18 11.88 9.59
C ASP A 105 -9.53 10.63 10.42
N ALA A 106 -10.58 10.71 11.25
CA ALA A 106 -11.07 9.57 12.03
C ALA A 106 -11.68 8.48 11.14
N ALA A 107 -12.43 8.85 10.11
CA ALA A 107 -13.02 7.93 9.17
C ALA A 107 -11.95 7.13 8.43
N LEU A 108 -10.82 7.75 8.04
CA LEU A 108 -9.71 7.04 7.39
C LEU A 108 -9.12 5.96 8.31
N VAL A 109 -8.88 6.30 9.57
CA VAL A 109 -8.33 5.34 10.55
C VAL A 109 -9.34 4.22 10.83
N LEU A 110 -10.62 4.55 11.01
CA LEU A 110 -11.67 3.57 11.24
C LEU A 110 -11.90 2.65 10.03
N ALA A 111 -11.86 3.20 8.81
CA ALA A 111 -11.93 2.42 7.58
C ALA A 111 -10.73 1.47 7.44
N GLY A 112 -9.52 1.95 7.76
CA GLY A 112 -8.33 1.11 7.84
C GLY A 112 -8.48 -0.04 8.83
N LEU A 113 -8.97 0.25 10.03
CA LEU A 113 -9.22 -0.75 11.06
C LEU A 113 -10.28 -1.76 10.63
N ALA A 114 -11.38 -1.30 10.05
CA ALA A 114 -12.47 -2.15 9.59
C ALA A 114 -12.02 -3.11 8.48
N ILE A 115 -11.23 -2.63 7.51
CA ILE A 115 -10.61 -3.48 6.48
C ILE A 115 -9.68 -4.52 7.11
N SER A 116 -8.79 -4.08 8.01
CA SER A 116 -7.81 -4.97 8.65
C SER A 116 -8.48 -6.05 9.50
N LEU A 117 -9.53 -5.71 10.24
CA LEU A 117 -10.31 -6.67 11.02
C LEU A 117 -11.12 -7.60 10.12
N SER A 118 -11.79 -7.07 9.10
CA SER A 118 -12.57 -7.89 8.15
C SER A 118 -11.66 -8.91 7.45
N TYR A 119 -10.43 -8.54 7.11
CA TYR A 119 -9.45 -9.48 6.57
C TYR A 119 -9.14 -10.62 7.54
N LEU A 120 -8.88 -10.34 8.82
CA LEU A 120 -8.62 -11.38 9.83
C LEU A 120 -9.84 -12.27 10.10
N ILE A 121 -11.05 -11.73 9.93
CA ILE A 121 -12.30 -12.46 10.11
C ILE A 121 -12.57 -13.40 8.91
N GLU A 122 -12.30 -12.94 7.69
CA GLU A 122 -12.62 -13.66 6.44
C GLU A 122 -11.53 -14.62 5.96
N LEU A 123 -10.29 -14.43 6.42
CA LEU A 123 -9.15 -15.25 6.02
C LEU A 123 -9.20 -16.63 6.66
N GLU A 124 -9.24 -17.68 5.83
CA GLU A 124 -9.40 -19.08 6.27
C GLU A 124 -8.27 -19.57 7.17
N ALA A 125 -7.07 -19.01 7.05
CA ALA A 125 -5.93 -19.32 7.91
C ALA A 125 -6.06 -18.74 9.34
N VAL A 126 -6.99 -17.81 9.58
CA VAL A 126 -7.16 -17.14 10.88
C VAL A 126 -8.57 -17.29 11.43
N CYS A 127 -9.61 -16.93 10.67
CA CYS A 127 -11.01 -16.90 11.12
C CYS A 127 -11.17 -16.31 12.54
N LEU A 128 -10.83 -15.03 12.72
CA LEU A 128 -10.64 -14.42 14.04
C LEU A 128 -11.84 -14.62 15.01
N ILE A 129 -13.08 -14.57 14.51
CA ILE A 129 -14.28 -14.79 15.33
C ILE A 129 -14.37 -16.24 15.78
N ASP A 130 -14.05 -17.20 14.92
CA ASP A 130 -14.10 -18.63 15.24
C ASP A 130 -13.00 -19.04 16.24
N VAL A 131 -11.86 -18.37 16.19
CA VAL A 131 -10.80 -18.52 17.20
C VAL A 131 -11.27 -18.00 18.55
N PHE A 132 -11.94 -16.85 18.57
CA PHE A 132 -12.41 -16.24 19.82
C PHE A 132 -13.57 -17.00 20.46
N THR A 133 -14.45 -17.57 19.64
CA THR A 133 -15.60 -18.41 20.08
C THR A 133 -15.20 -19.84 20.43
N GLY A 134 -14.01 -20.28 20.01
CA GLY A 134 -13.52 -21.65 20.20
C GLY A 134 -14.04 -22.66 19.17
N ASP A 135 -14.89 -22.21 18.23
CA ASP A 135 -15.45 -23.04 17.17
C ASP A 135 -14.36 -23.59 16.23
N ARG A 136 -13.28 -22.83 16.02
CA ARG A 136 -12.17 -23.25 15.15
C ARG A 136 -11.51 -24.55 15.65
N ALA A 137 -11.25 -24.64 16.95
CA ALA A 137 -10.60 -25.82 17.54
C ALA A 137 -11.49 -27.07 17.44
N ARG A 138 -12.81 -26.90 17.59
CA ARG A 138 -13.78 -27.98 17.42
C ARG A 138 -13.79 -28.48 15.97
N LEU A 139 -13.86 -27.58 15.00
CA LEU A 139 -13.90 -27.93 13.58
C LEU A 139 -12.61 -28.61 13.12
N MET A 140 -11.45 -28.10 13.54
CA MET A 140 -10.18 -28.74 13.19
C MET A 140 -10.08 -30.17 13.74
N ALA A 141 -10.61 -30.42 14.94
CA ALA A 141 -10.65 -31.77 15.49
C ALA A 141 -11.59 -32.69 14.71
N GLU A 142 -12.74 -32.18 14.25
CA GLU A 142 -13.70 -32.92 13.43
C GLU A 142 -13.15 -33.26 12.04
N VAL A 143 -12.54 -32.29 11.36
CA VAL A 143 -11.88 -32.49 10.05
C VAL A 143 -10.74 -33.49 10.16
N LEU A 144 -9.88 -33.36 11.20
CA LEU A 144 -8.79 -34.31 11.43
C LEU A 144 -9.31 -35.73 11.66
N GLN A 145 -10.39 -35.88 12.44
CA GLN A 145 -10.99 -37.20 12.65
C GLN A 145 -11.54 -37.79 11.35
N ALA A 146 -12.22 -36.99 10.53
CA ALA A 146 -12.74 -37.42 9.24
C ALA A 146 -11.61 -37.83 8.27
N GLU A 147 -10.51 -37.08 8.22
CA GLU A 147 -9.35 -37.41 7.39
C GLU A 147 -8.65 -38.70 7.87
N ILE A 148 -8.52 -38.90 9.19
CA ILE A 148 -7.95 -40.13 9.76
C ILE A 148 -8.83 -41.34 9.42
N GLU A 149 -10.15 -41.20 9.49
CA GLU A 149 -11.08 -42.27 9.12
C GLU A 149 -11.00 -42.58 7.63
N TYR A 150 -10.98 -41.55 6.79
CA TYR A 150 -10.82 -41.67 5.34
C TYR A 150 -9.48 -42.33 4.96
N ALA A 151 -8.37 -41.93 5.60
CA ALA A 151 -7.06 -42.52 5.39
C ALA A 151 -7.03 -44.01 5.76
N LYS A 152 -7.67 -44.39 6.88
CA LYS A 152 -7.79 -45.80 7.29
C LYS A 152 -8.59 -46.64 6.30
N LEU A 153 -9.67 -46.09 5.73
CA LEU A 153 -10.49 -46.79 4.73
C LEU A 153 -9.75 -47.06 3.42
N LEU A 154 -8.87 -46.13 3.02
CA LEU A 154 -8.08 -46.23 1.78
C LEU A 154 -6.69 -46.85 1.96
N GLY A 155 -6.30 -47.21 3.19
CA GLY A 155 -4.97 -47.74 3.49
C GLY A 155 -3.84 -46.72 3.33
N LEU A 156 -4.15 -45.43 3.44
CA LEU A 156 -3.19 -44.33 3.38
C LEU A 156 -2.53 -44.10 4.76
N PRO A 157 -1.32 -43.49 4.80
CA PRO A 157 -0.72 -43.08 6.06
C PRO A 157 -1.62 -42.07 6.80
N ILE A 158 -1.61 -42.17 8.12
CA ILE A 158 -2.43 -41.31 8.98
C ILE A 158 -1.89 -39.87 8.90
N PRO A 159 -2.72 -38.88 8.55
CA PRO A 159 -2.30 -37.48 8.54
C PRO A 159 -2.12 -36.96 9.98
N ASP A 160 -1.03 -36.21 10.21
CA ASP A 160 -0.73 -35.58 11.50
C ASP A 160 -1.37 -34.19 11.66
N SER A 161 -1.94 -33.64 10.58
CA SER A 161 -2.57 -32.32 10.53
C SER A 161 -3.73 -32.30 9.54
N ALA A 162 -4.80 -31.58 9.88
CA ALA A 162 -5.94 -31.34 9.00
C ALA A 162 -5.79 -30.03 8.23
N ASP A 163 -6.37 -29.98 7.03
CA ASP A 163 -6.52 -28.74 6.28
C ASP A 163 -7.40 -27.73 7.04
N ASP A 164 -7.13 -26.45 6.80
CA ASP A 164 -7.83 -25.34 7.45
C ASP A 164 -9.31 -25.29 7.02
N PRO A 165 -10.28 -25.43 7.95
CA PRO A 165 -11.70 -25.38 7.58
C PRO A 165 -12.13 -23.98 7.13
N ALA A 166 -13.23 -23.90 6.40
CA ALA A 166 -13.88 -22.64 6.09
C ALA A 166 -14.36 -21.94 7.37
N CYS A 167 -14.32 -20.60 7.40
CA CYS A 167 -14.82 -19.83 8.54
C CYS A 167 -16.34 -19.95 8.66
N LEU A 168 -16.84 -20.21 9.87
CA LEU A 168 -18.28 -20.25 10.17
C LEU A 168 -18.85 -18.85 10.40
N ASN A 169 -18.19 -18.06 11.24
CA ASN A 169 -18.64 -16.71 11.57
C ASN A 169 -17.86 -15.68 10.77
N THR A 170 -18.44 -15.26 9.65
CA THR A 170 -17.88 -14.24 8.77
C THR A 170 -18.59 -12.89 8.94
N THR A 171 -18.07 -11.83 8.31
CA THR A 171 -18.74 -10.52 8.30
C THR A 171 -20.00 -10.51 7.44
N GLY A 172 -20.18 -11.50 6.56
CA GLY A 172 -21.39 -11.70 5.78
C GLY A 172 -21.73 -10.49 4.89
N ASP A 173 -23.00 -10.07 4.92
CA ASP A 173 -23.51 -8.98 4.06
C ASP A 173 -22.96 -7.59 4.45
N TRP A 174 -22.33 -7.46 5.62
CA TRP A 174 -21.65 -6.22 5.99
C TRP A 174 -20.34 -6.01 5.23
N LEU A 175 -19.73 -7.07 4.69
CA LEU A 175 -18.44 -6.99 4.02
C LEU A 175 -18.45 -6.03 2.81
N PRO A 176 -19.42 -6.11 1.86
CA PRO A 176 -19.53 -5.13 0.78
C PRO A 176 -19.69 -3.68 1.28
N LEU A 177 -20.47 -3.46 2.35
CA LEU A 177 -20.69 -2.13 2.90
C LEU A 177 -19.43 -1.55 3.53
N ILE A 178 -18.67 -2.38 4.27
CA ILE A 178 -17.40 -1.99 4.87
C ILE A 178 -16.39 -1.65 3.77
N LEU A 179 -16.23 -2.51 2.76
CA LEU A 179 -15.25 -2.28 1.70
C LEU A 179 -15.62 -1.06 0.87
N PHE A 180 -16.88 -0.92 0.46
CA PHE A 180 -17.33 0.24 -0.31
C PHE A 180 -17.20 1.54 0.49
N GLY A 181 -17.64 1.55 1.75
CA GLY A 181 -17.49 2.70 2.63
C GLY A 181 -16.03 3.09 2.81
N ALA A 182 -15.16 2.11 2.99
CA ALA A 182 -13.73 2.35 3.10
C ALA A 182 -13.12 2.91 1.81
N VAL A 183 -13.50 2.40 0.63
CA VAL A 183 -13.07 2.94 -0.67
C VAL A 183 -13.50 4.40 -0.84
N VAL A 184 -14.73 4.75 -0.47
CA VAL A 184 -15.23 6.14 -0.55
C VAL A 184 -14.40 7.06 0.34
N VAL A 185 -14.17 6.66 1.60
CA VAL A 185 -13.32 7.42 2.54
C VAL A 185 -11.90 7.56 1.98
N PHE A 186 -11.34 6.49 1.42
CA PHE A 186 -10.02 6.48 0.82
C PHE A 186 -9.94 7.47 -0.34
N LEU A 187 -10.86 7.41 -1.29
CA LEU A 187 -10.91 8.30 -2.46
C LEU A 187 -11.06 9.77 -2.01
N ALA A 188 -11.97 10.05 -1.08
CA ALA A 188 -12.16 11.39 -0.52
C ALA A 188 -10.87 11.93 0.12
N TYR A 189 -10.14 11.08 0.86
CA TYR A 189 -8.89 11.47 1.48
C TYR A 189 -7.77 11.70 0.45
N ASN A 190 -7.71 10.88 -0.60
CA ASN A 190 -6.72 11.00 -1.67
C ASN A 190 -6.86 12.30 -2.48
N ILE A 191 -8.02 12.99 -2.47
CA ILE A 191 -8.16 14.30 -3.13
C ILE A 191 -7.14 15.29 -2.57
N LYS A 192 -6.89 15.23 -1.25
CA LYS A 192 -5.91 16.09 -0.60
C LYS A 192 -4.47 15.64 -0.86
N VAL A 193 -4.24 14.32 -0.92
CA VAL A 193 -2.87 13.77 -1.01
C VAL A 193 -2.35 13.80 -2.46
N TRP A 194 -3.18 13.44 -3.44
CA TRP A 194 -2.79 13.28 -4.86
C TRP A 194 -3.40 14.35 -5.78
N GLY A 195 -4.38 15.11 -5.29
CA GLY A 195 -5.10 16.12 -6.06
C GLY A 195 -6.39 15.61 -6.70
N LEU A 196 -7.27 16.55 -7.02
CA LEU A 196 -8.59 16.27 -7.59
C LEU A 196 -8.57 15.57 -8.96
N PRO A 197 -7.70 15.92 -9.93
CA PRO A 197 -7.76 15.32 -11.27
C PRO A 197 -7.56 13.80 -11.26
N LEU A 198 -6.61 13.31 -10.46
CA LEU A 198 -6.29 11.88 -10.39
C LEU A 198 -7.42 11.10 -9.73
N VAL A 199 -7.97 11.64 -8.64
CA VAL A 199 -9.10 11.00 -7.94
C VAL A 199 -10.36 11.01 -8.78
N LEU A 200 -10.60 12.05 -9.59
CA LEU A 200 -11.77 12.12 -10.45
C LEU A 200 -11.78 10.98 -11.48
N VAL A 201 -10.62 10.64 -12.05
CA VAL A 201 -10.48 9.47 -12.92
C VAL A 201 -10.80 8.18 -12.16
N SER A 202 -10.29 8.01 -10.95
CA SER A 202 -10.60 6.85 -10.11
C SER A 202 -12.09 6.75 -9.75
N ILE A 203 -12.73 7.88 -9.42
CA ILE A 203 -14.17 7.95 -9.14
C ILE A 203 -14.96 7.59 -10.39
N LEU A 204 -14.57 8.08 -11.57
CA LEU A 204 -15.24 7.76 -12.84
C LEU A 204 -15.19 6.25 -13.11
N ILE A 205 -14.00 5.64 -13.00
CA ILE A 205 -13.83 4.20 -13.19
C ILE A 205 -14.62 3.41 -12.14
N ALA A 206 -14.53 3.79 -10.85
CA ALA A 206 -15.25 3.12 -9.78
C ALA A 206 -16.77 3.22 -9.95
N THR A 207 -17.27 4.39 -10.34
CA THR A 207 -18.71 4.62 -10.60
C THR A 207 -19.17 3.82 -11.81
N TYR A 208 -18.35 3.76 -12.87
CA TYR A 208 -18.62 2.92 -14.04
C TYR A 208 -18.71 1.44 -13.65
N THR A 209 -17.72 0.92 -12.91
CA THR A 209 -17.71 -0.48 -12.43
C THR A 209 -18.90 -0.77 -11.50
N PHE A 210 -19.26 0.15 -10.61
CA PHE A 210 -20.40 -0.05 -9.73
C PHE A 210 -21.73 0.00 -10.48
N GLY A 211 -21.85 0.92 -11.45
CA GLY A 211 -23.03 1.04 -12.31
C GLY A 211 -23.26 -0.22 -13.15
N THR A 212 -22.19 -0.83 -13.68
CA THR A 212 -22.28 -2.09 -14.43
C THR A 212 -22.62 -3.28 -13.53
N VAL A 213 -22.12 -3.33 -12.29
CA VAL A 213 -22.53 -4.35 -11.30
C VAL A 213 -24.01 -4.21 -10.91
N MET A 214 -24.50 -2.98 -10.75
CA MET A 214 -25.89 -2.68 -10.39
C MET A 214 -26.90 -3.02 -11.50
N ASN A 215 -26.46 -3.40 -12.70
CA ASN A 215 -27.31 -3.87 -13.79
C ASN A 215 -28.25 -5.02 -13.35
N TRP A 216 -27.78 -5.92 -12.48
CA TRP A 216 -28.61 -7.01 -11.92
C TRP A 216 -29.79 -6.47 -11.08
N TYR A 217 -29.61 -5.37 -10.35
CA TYR A 217 -30.68 -4.78 -9.53
C TYR A 217 -31.83 -4.26 -10.38
N PHE A 218 -31.54 -3.71 -11.57
CA PHE A 218 -32.56 -3.12 -12.45
C PHE A 218 -33.25 -4.13 -13.37
N PHE A 219 -32.53 -5.15 -13.83
CA PHE A 219 -33.03 -6.09 -14.84
C PHE A 219 -33.29 -7.51 -14.30
N GLY A 220 -32.95 -7.80 -13.05
CA GLY A 220 -33.07 -9.14 -12.47
C GLY A 220 -31.89 -10.05 -12.84
N ALA A 221 -31.78 -11.21 -12.19
CA ALA A 221 -30.64 -12.12 -12.36
C ALA A 221 -30.64 -12.85 -13.72
N GLU A 222 -31.81 -13.04 -14.32
CA GLU A 222 -31.98 -13.82 -15.55
C GLU A 222 -32.04 -12.96 -16.83
N ASP A 223 -32.53 -11.71 -16.74
CA ASP A 223 -32.71 -10.79 -17.88
C ASP A 223 -31.67 -9.65 -17.92
N GLN A 224 -30.46 -9.88 -17.38
CA GLN A 224 -29.40 -8.86 -17.38
C GLN A 224 -29.02 -8.40 -18.79
N ASN A 225 -28.92 -7.08 -18.99
CA ASN A 225 -28.45 -6.53 -20.25
C ASN A 225 -26.96 -6.84 -20.46
N LYS A 226 -26.67 -7.76 -21.40
CA LYS A 226 -25.32 -8.24 -21.73
C LYS A 226 -24.35 -7.13 -22.16
N TYR A 227 -24.85 -6.03 -22.73
CA TYR A 227 -24.00 -4.91 -23.16
C TYR A 227 -23.48 -4.06 -22.00
N LEU A 228 -24.08 -4.17 -20.82
CA LEU A 228 -23.63 -3.50 -19.59
C LEU A 228 -22.72 -4.40 -18.75
N VAL A 229 -22.59 -5.68 -19.11
CA VAL A 229 -21.65 -6.62 -18.48
C VAL A 229 -20.26 -6.41 -19.10
N THR A 230 -19.29 -6.09 -18.26
CA THR A 230 -17.93 -5.73 -18.71
C THR A 230 -16.90 -6.58 -17.98
N ILE A 231 -15.71 -6.73 -18.56
CA ILE A 231 -14.57 -7.41 -17.91
C ILE A 231 -14.28 -6.84 -16.51
N LEU A 232 -14.47 -5.53 -16.32
CA LEU A 232 -14.30 -4.87 -15.02
C LEU A 232 -15.37 -5.27 -13.98
N SER A 233 -16.50 -5.83 -14.44
CA SER A 233 -17.65 -6.23 -13.63
C SER A 233 -17.89 -7.75 -13.57
N SER A 234 -17.10 -8.60 -14.25
CA SER A 234 -17.25 -10.08 -14.44
C SER A 234 -18.02 -10.52 -15.69
N GLU A 235 -17.67 -11.73 -16.19
CA GLU A 235 -18.26 -12.38 -17.37
C GLU A 235 -19.60 -13.10 -17.09
N GLU A 236 -19.90 -13.42 -15.83
CA GLU A 236 -21.12 -14.14 -15.40
C GLU A 236 -22.18 -13.22 -14.75
N THR A 237 -23.44 -13.69 -14.73
CA THR A 237 -24.57 -12.99 -14.12
C THR A 237 -24.41 -12.90 -12.60
N ARG A 238 -24.54 -11.70 -12.04
CA ARG A 238 -24.30 -11.48 -10.59
C ARG A 238 -25.58 -11.63 -9.78
N SER A 239 -25.47 -12.30 -8.63
CA SER A 239 -26.44 -12.29 -7.54
C SER A 239 -25.81 -11.65 -6.29
N LEU A 240 -26.58 -11.30 -5.26
CA LEU A 240 -26.02 -10.82 -3.97
C LEU A 240 -24.96 -11.78 -3.40
N VAL A 241 -25.22 -13.08 -3.54
CA VAL A 241 -24.35 -14.14 -3.03
C VAL A 241 -23.05 -14.22 -3.84
N SER A 242 -23.07 -14.05 -5.15
CA SER A 242 -21.83 -14.00 -5.93
C SER A 242 -21.06 -12.68 -5.72
N GLY A 243 -21.78 -11.59 -5.41
CA GLY A 243 -21.20 -10.30 -5.07
C GLY A 243 -20.35 -10.34 -3.79
N ARG A 244 -20.80 -11.03 -2.74
CA ARG A 244 -20.02 -11.18 -1.50
C ARG A 244 -18.74 -11.99 -1.72
N GLU A 245 -18.78 -13.09 -2.47
CA GLU A 245 -17.59 -13.91 -2.72
C GLU A 245 -16.55 -13.13 -3.52
N PHE A 246 -16.98 -12.31 -4.49
CA PHE A 246 -16.08 -11.41 -5.20
C PHE A 246 -15.42 -10.37 -4.27
N VAL A 247 -16.20 -9.74 -3.38
CA VAL A 247 -15.68 -8.76 -2.41
C VAL A 247 -14.73 -9.43 -1.41
N ARG A 248 -15.07 -10.64 -0.96
CA ARG A 248 -14.23 -11.47 -0.09
C ARG A 248 -12.91 -11.78 -0.77
N ASP A 249 -12.94 -12.32 -1.99
CA ASP A 249 -11.74 -12.62 -2.78
C ASP A 249 -10.90 -11.35 -3.01
N ALA A 250 -11.53 -10.23 -3.37
CA ALA A 250 -10.85 -8.95 -3.52
C ALA A 250 -10.15 -8.46 -2.24
N LEU A 251 -10.60 -8.90 -1.06
CA LEU A 251 -9.98 -8.57 0.22
C LEU A 251 -8.90 -9.57 0.64
N VAL A 252 -9.21 -10.88 0.63
CA VAL A 252 -8.40 -11.92 1.28
C VAL A 252 -7.42 -12.65 0.36
N ASN A 253 -7.61 -12.56 -0.95
CA ASN A 253 -6.78 -13.29 -1.91
C ASN A 253 -5.30 -12.88 -1.80
N ASN A 254 -4.43 -13.84 -1.52
CA ASN A 254 -2.99 -13.56 -1.33
C ASN A 254 -2.30 -13.08 -2.62
N THR A 255 -2.75 -13.53 -3.79
CA THR A 255 -2.11 -13.25 -5.07
C THR A 255 -2.67 -11.98 -5.72
N ALA A 256 -3.97 -11.75 -5.62
CA ALA A 256 -4.66 -10.68 -6.33
C ALA A 256 -5.43 -9.71 -5.41
N GLY A 257 -5.62 -10.05 -4.14
CA GLY A 257 -6.39 -9.26 -3.19
C GLY A 257 -5.69 -7.98 -2.76
N LEU A 258 -6.49 -7.05 -2.22
CA LEU A 258 -6.06 -5.73 -1.78
C LEU A 258 -4.94 -5.82 -0.74
N LEU A 259 -5.12 -6.61 0.32
CA LEU A 259 -4.11 -6.70 1.37
C LEU A 259 -2.96 -7.64 0.99
N GLY A 260 -3.25 -8.75 0.29
CA GLY A 260 -2.25 -9.71 -0.14
C GLY A 260 -1.21 -9.10 -1.07
N ARG A 261 -1.62 -8.71 -2.27
CA ARG A 261 -0.70 -8.26 -3.33
C ARG A 261 -0.07 -6.91 -3.02
N PHE A 262 -0.86 -5.93 -2.57
CA PHE A 262 -0.32 -4.58 -2.36
C PHE A 262 0.64 -4.52 -1.18
N ILE A 263 0.31 -5.14 -0.03
CA ILE A 263 1.23 -5.11 1.12
C ILE A 263 2.47 -5.93 0.84
N ASN A 264 2.34 -7.04 0.11
CA ASN A 264 3.50 -7.82 -0.34
C ASN A 264 4.47 -6.98 -1.17
N VAL A 265 3.98 -6.29 -2.21
CA VAL A 265 4.82 -5.42 -3.05
C VAL A 265 5.40 -4.26 -2.23
N LEU A 266 4.64 -3.68 -1.31
CA LEU A 266 5.12 -2.61 -0.44
C LEU A 266 6.27 -3.08 0.45
N MET A 267 6.13 -4.25 1.08
CA MET A 267 7.11 -4.78 2.02
C MET A 267 8.36 -5.34 1.35
N LEU A 268 8.18 -6.18 0.32
CA LEU A 268 9.28 -6.92 -0.31
C LEU A 268 10.03 -6.09 -1.35
N LEU A 269 9.34 -5.14 -1.98
CA LEU A 269 9.86 -4.36 -3.09
C LEU A 269 10.03 -2.90 -2.65
N VAL A 270 8.93 -2.17 -2.44
CA VAL A 270 8.99 -0.72 -2.31
C VAL A 270 9.86 -0.25 -1.13
N PHE A 271 9.71 -0.81 0.07
CA PHE A 271 10.48 -0.36 1.24
C PHE A 271 12.00 -0.54 1.08
N PRO A 272 12.53 -1.74 0.77
CA PRO A 272 13.96 -1.92 0.54
C PRO A 272 14.52 -0.97 -0.52
N TYR A 273 13.85 -0.83 -1.67
CA TYR A 273 14.35 0.02 -2.74
C TYR A 273 14.31 1.51 -2.36
N ILE A 274 13.30 1.99 -1.64
CA ILE A 274 13.25 3.39 -1.16
C ILE A 274 14.42 3.67 -0.20
N ILE A 275 14.69 2.77 0.74
CA ILE A 275 15.77 2.95 1.73
C ILE A 275 17.11 2.95 1.02
N LEU A 276 17.33 1.99 0.13
CA LEU A 276 18.53 1.88 -0.67
C LEU A 276 18.72 3.12 -1.55
N GLY A 277 17.67 3.57 -2.22
CA GLY A 277 17.68 4.75 -3.06
C GLY A 277 18.01 6.03 -2.28
N ALA A 278 17.40 6.20 -1.09
CA ALA A 278 17.70 7.30 -0.19
C ALA A 278 19.14 7.26 0.33
N LEU A 279 19.65 6.08 0.70
CA LEU A 279 21.03 5.88 1.13
C LEU A 279 22.00 6.20 -0.01
N PHE A 280 21.75 5.67 -1.20
CA PHE A 280 22.60 5.85 -2.37
C PHE A 280 22.61 7.30 -2.86
N GLY A 281 21.47 8.01 -2.81
CA GLY A 281 21.38 9.44 -3.10
C GLY A 281 22.18 10.32 -2.12
N LYS A 282 22.39 9.84 -0.88
CA LYS A 282 23.26 10.50 0.12
C LYS A 282 24.72 10.08 0.01
N CYS A 283 25.00 8.90 -0.53
CA CYS A 283 26.36 8.42 -0.75
C CYS A 283 27.12 9.25 -1.80
N ALA A 284 28.45 9.29 -1.68
CA ALA A 284 29.33 9.99 -2.61
C ALA A 284 29.19 9.48 -4.06
N GLY A 285 28.90 8.19 -4.24
CA GLY A 285 28.66 7.58 -5.55
C GLY A 285 27.44 8.16 -6.27
N GLY A 286 26.29 8.27 -5.58
CA GLY A 286 25.09 8.87 -6.15
C GLY A 286 25.29 10.34 -6.53
N GLN A 287 25.99 11.10 -5.70
CA GLN A 287 26.35 12.49 -6.03
C GLN A 287 27.34 12.58 -7.20
N ALA A 288 28.26 11.63 -7.34
CA ALA A 288 29.20 11.59 -8.46
C ALA A 288 28.48 11.35 -9.78
N LEU A 289 27.50 10.43 -9.83
CA LEU A 289 26.68 10.18 -11.02
C LEU A 289 25.94 11.44 -11.48
N ILE A 290 25.34 12.17 -10.53
CA ILE A 290 24.67 13.44 -10.82
C ILE A 290 25.69 14.45 -11.38
N LYS A 291 26.85 14.61 -10.75
CA LYS A 291 27.92 15.52 -11.23
C LYS A 291 28.44 15.13 -12.63
N LEU A 292 28.52 13.83 -12.93
CA LEU A 292 28.88 13.33 -14.27
C LEU A 292 27.81 13.68 -15.29
N ALA A 293 26.53 13.46 -14.98
CA ALA A 293 25.41 13.87 -15.82
C ALA A 293 25.43 15.38 -16.09
N PHE A 294 25.76 16.21 -15.07
CA PHE A 294 25.98 17.65 -15.24
C PHE A 294 27.13 17.97 -16.20
N SER A 295 28.27 17.30 -16.03
CA SER A 295 29.43 17.52 -16.87
C SER A 295 29.12 17.20 -18.34
N ALA A 296 28.44 16.08 -18.58
CA ALA A 296 28.04 15.62 -19.91
C ALA A 296 27.03 16.55 -20.59
N THR A 297 26.09 17.11 -19.83
CA THR A 297 24.97 17.90 -20.38
C THR A 297 25.16 19.41 -20.30
N ARG A 298 26.27 19.91 -19.72
CA ARG A 298 26.55 21.35 -19.52
C ARG A 298 26.43 22.20 -20.78
N LYS A 299 26.75 21.63 -21.95
CA LYS A 299 26.74 22.34 -23.24
C LYS A 299 25.38 22.35 -23.93
N LEU A 300 24.38 21.64 -23.40
CA LEU A 300 23.04 21.56 -23.99
C LEU A 300 22.19 22.76 -23.57
N ARG A 301 21.33 23.24 -24.48
CA ARG A 301 20.46 24.41 -24.25
C ARG A 301 19.52 24.24 -23.05
N GLY A 302 19.11 23.01 -22.76
CA GLY A 302 18.26 22.71 -21.59
C GLY A 302 19.01 22.40 -20.29
N GLY A 303 20.35 22.49 -20.29
CA GLY A 303 21.22 22.42 -19.11
C GLY A 303 20.77 21.45 -18.00
N PRO A 304 20.34 21.93 -16.81
CA PRO A 304 19.94 21.07 -15.69
C PRO A 304 18.79 20.11 -15.96
N ALA A 305 17.87 20.43 -16.87
CA ALA A 305 16.77 19.52 -17.21
C ALA A 305 17.29 18.28 -17.95
N HIS A 306 18.29 18.45 -18.84
CA HIS A 306 18.92 17.29 -19.50
C HIS A 306 19.80 16.52 -18.52
N ALA A 307 20.48 17.22 -17.61
CA ALA A 307 21.25 16.59 -16.54
C ALA A 307 20.36 15.72 -15.64
N ALA A 308 19.15 16.21 -15.30
CA ALA A 308 18.16 15.45 -14.54
C ALA A 308 17.78 14.17 -15.28
N VAL A 309 17.38 14.27 -16.56
CA VAL A 309 17.03 13.10 -17.39
C VAL A 309 18.15 12.07 -17.45
N VAL A 310 19.39 12.50 -17.72
CA VAL A 310 20.55 11.59 -17.78
C VAL A 310 20.85 10.98 -16.41
N SER A 311 20.78 11.76 -15.33
CA SER A 311 21.01 11.25 -13.98
C SER A 311 19.93 10.25 -13.56
N SER A 312 18.66 10.50 -13.86
CA SER A 312 17.55 9.58 -13.59
C SER A 312 17.67 8.32 -14.46
N ALA A 313 18.18 8.43 -15.70
CA ALA A 313 18.47 7.26 -16.51
C ALA A 313 19.56 6.37 -15.86
N MET A 314 20.66 6.97 -15.40
CA MET A 314 21.75 6.25 -14.70
C MET A 314 21.30 5.68 -13.34
N PHE A 315 20.45 6.38 -12.60
CA PHE A 315 19.85 5.82 -11.38
C PHE A 315 18.79 4.77 -11.69
N GLY A 316 18.10 4.89 -12.83
CA GLY A 316 17.13 3.93 -13.32
C GLY A 316 17.75 2.57 -13.61
N THR A 317 18.97 2.53 -14.19
CA THR A 317 19.71 1.27 -14.36
C THR A 317 20.04 0.59 -13.03
N ILE A 318 20.02 1.31 -11.91
CA ILE A 318 20.32 0.73 -10.59
C ILE A 318 19.00 0.35 -9.91
N THR A 319 18.03 1.26 -9.89
CA THR A 319 16.83 1.13 -9.05
C THR A 319 15.68 0.36 -9.71
N GLY A 320 15.66 0.24 -11.04
CA GLY A 320 14.66 -0.52 -11.80
C GLY A 320 13.21 -0.03 -11.73
N GLY A 321 12.94 1.06 -10.99
CA GLY A 321 11.58 1.50 -10.71
C GLY A 321 11.41 3.03 -10.58
N PRO A 322 10.30 3.60 -11.09
CA PRO A 322 10.10 5.03 -11.18
C PRO A 322 9.94 5.71 -9.82
N VAL A 323 9.24 5.07 -8.88
CA VAL A 323 8.98 5.62 -7.54
C VAL A 323 10.30 5.82 -6.78
N VAL A 324 11.17 4.82 -6.84
CA VAL A 324 12.47 4.83 -6.16
C VAL A 324 13.39 5.87 -6.78
N ASN A 325 13.36 5.99 -8.11
CA ASN A 325 14.13 6.97 -8.84
C ASN A 325 13.76 8.40 -8.42
N VAL A 326 12.47 8.77 -8.46
CA VAL A 326 12.01 10.10 -7.99
C VAL A 326 12.39 10.37 -6.54
N LEU A 327 12.30 9.38 -5.66
CA LEU A 327 12.66 9.54 -4.25
C LEU A 327 14.17 9.70 -4.03
N SER A 328 14.99 9.23 -4.96
CA SER A 328 16.46 9.24 -4.86
C SER A 328 17.09 10.42 -5.62
N THR A 329 16.77 10.57 -6.90
CA THR A 329 17.29 11.66 -7.76
C THR A 329 16.48 12.92 -7.60
N GLY A 330 15.15 12.83 -7.48
CA GLY A 330 14.24 13.98 -7.42
C GLY A 330 14.55 14.95 -6.29
N VAL A 331 15.01 14.45 -5.13
CA VAL A 331 15.44 15.29 -3.99
C VAL A 331 16.64 16.18 -4.31
N LEU A 332 17.41 15.87 -5.35
CA LEU A 332 18.55 16.64 -5.82
C LEU A 332 18.25 17.36 -7.14
N THR A 333 17.59 16.71 -8.10
CA THR A 333 17.31 17.25 -9.44
C THR A 333 16.25 18.33 -9.43
N ILE A 334 15.15 18.16 -8.68
CA ILE A 334 14.05 19.13 -8.62
C ILE A 334 14.53 20.48 -8.05
N PRO A 335 15.17 20.55 -6.86
CA PRO A 335 15.62 21.83 -6.31
C PRO A 335 16.65 22.53 -7.20
N MET A 336 17.45 21.77 -7.94
CA MET A 336 18.47 22.35 -8.81
C MET A 336 17.90 22.83 -10.15
N MET A 337 16.87 22.19 -10.70
CA MET A 337 16.07 22.78 -11.80
C MET A 337 15.41 24.09 -11.35
N LEU A 338 14.80 24.11 -10.16
CA LEU A 338 14.18 25.32 -9.59
C LEU A 338 15.19 26.47 -9.44
N LYS A 339 16.38 26.19 -8.90
CA LYS A 339 17.47 27.19 -8.74
C LYS A 339 17.93 27.79 -10.07
N ARG A 340 17.65 27.13 -11.21
CA ARG A 340 17.99 27.64 -12.54
C ARG A 340 16.83 28.36 -13.24
N GLY A 341 15.68 28.50 -12.58
CA GLY A 341 14.53 29.24 -13.10
C GLY A 341 13.52 28.39 -13.87
N PHE A 342 13.61 27.05 -13.81
CA PHE A 342 12.52 26.20 -14.29
C PHE A 342 11.31 26.30 -13.34
N SER A 343 10.10 26.23 -13.89
CA SER A 343 8.88 26.23 -13.08
C SER A 343 8.76 24.94 -12.26
N LYS A 344 8.06 25.00 -11.11
CA LYS A 344 7.78 23.83 -10.25
C LYS A 344 7.10 22.70 -11.03
N VAL A 345 6.13 23.05 -11.88
CA VAL A 345 5.39 22.10 -12.71
C VAL A 345 6.30 21.45 -13.74
N PHE A 346 7.16 22.22 -14.41
CA PHE A 346 8.09 21.68 -15.39
C PHE A 346 9.14 20.77 -14.73
N ALA A 347 9.73 21.20 -13.61
CA ALA A 347 10.72 20.39 -12.88
C ALA A 347 10.12 19.06 -12.39
N GLY A 348 8.91 19.09 -11.83
CA GLY A 348 8.20 17.86 -11.42
C GLY A 348 7.84 16.97 -12.60
N GLY A 349 7.37 17.55 -13.71
CA GLY A 349 7.06 16.82 -14.94
C GLY A 349 8.29 16.14 -15.55
N VAL A 350 9.41 16.85 -15.66
CA VAL A 350 10.67 16.29 -16.17
C VAL A 350 11.15 15.14 -15.31
N GLU A 351 11.18 15.31 -13.98
CA GLU A 351 11.62 14.24 -13.07
C GLU A 351 10.71 13.00 -13.15
N ALA A 352 9.39 13.21 -13.18
CA ALA A 352 8.43 12.12 -13.28
C ALA A 352 8.54 11.36 -14.62
N SER A 353 8.66 12.09 -15.73
CA SER A 353 8.86 11.49 -17.05
C SER A 353 10.20 10.76 -17.17
N ALA A 354 11.29 11.36 -16.68
CA ALA A 354 12.61 10.73 -16.69
C ALA A 354 12.64 9.47 -15.82
N SER A 355 12.00 9.52 -14.65
CA SER A 355 11.93 8.39 -13.72
C SER A 355 11.10 7.24 -14.25
N SER A 356 10.05 7.51 -15.03
CA SER A 356 9.25 6.50 -15.74
C SER A 356 10.09 5.64 -16.68
N GLY A 357 11.16 6.20 -17.25
CA GLY A 357 12.15 5.46 -18.04
C GLY A 357 12.93 4.41 -17.24
N GLY A 358 12.96 4.51 -15.91
CA GLY A 358 13.60 3.53 -15.03
C GLY A 358 12.99 2.13 -15.12
N SER A 359 11.69 2.00 -15.46
CA SER A 359 11.04 0.70 -15.66
C SER A 359 11.51 -0.04 -16.91
N ILE A 360 12.10 0.65 -17.89
CA ILE A 360 12.54 0.08 -19.17
C ILE A 360 14.07 -0.08 -19.19
N MET A 361 14.76 0.63 -18.30
CA MET A 361 16.20 0.60 -18.20
C MET A 361 16.64 -0.77 -17.63
N PRO A 362 17.66 -1.45 -18.19
CA PRO A 362 18.11 -2.73 -17.66
C PRO A 362 18.56 -2.56 -16.21
N PRO A 363 17.84 -3.14 -15.21
CA PRO A 363 18.20 -2.98 -13.82
C PRO A 363 19.40 -3.88 -13.49
N ILE A 364 20.44 -3.30 -12.94
CA ILE A 364 21.59 -4.01 -12.37
C ILE A 364 21.19 -4.67 -11.04
N MET A 365 20.10 -4.19 -10.42
CA MET A 365 19.72 -4.53 -9.05
C MET A 365 18.40 -5.31 -8.93
N GLY A 366 18.00 -6.03 -9.99
CA GLY A 366 16.85 -6.95 -10.02
C GLY A 366 15.74 -6.46 -10.93
#